data_AF-A0A2L2Z9I2-F1
#
_entry.id   AF-A0A2L2Z9I2-F1
#
_cell.length_a   1.000
_cell.length_b   1.000
_cell.length_c   1.000
_cell.angle_alpha   90.00
_cell.angle_beta   90.00
_cell.angle_gamma   90.00
#
_symmetry.space_group_name_H-M   'P 1'
#
loop_
_entity.id
_entity.type
_entity.pdbx_description
1 polymer ?
#
loop_
_entity_poly.entity_id
_entity_poly.type
_entity_poly.pdbx_seq_one_letter_code
_entity_poly.pdbx_strand_id
1 'polypeptide(L)'
;FDEILPPESGLRIIAETGRYFVASAFALCANVIANRESESEEGDPINMSYLNDGVYGSFNCLLFDHAEVEPIPLVDQHDRQLMKCSVW
;
A
#
# COMPACT_ATOMS: atom_id res chain seq x y z
N PHE A 1 10.93 27.57 -11.03
CA PHE A 1 9.58 28.12 -10.82
C PHE A 1 9.67 29.64 -10.75
N ASP A 2 10.47 30.16 -9.83
CA ASP A 2 10.71 31.61 -9.66
C ASP A 2 11.36 32.29 -10.88
N GLU A 3 12.18 31.56 -11.66
CA GLU A 3 12.74 32.08 -12.93
C GLU A 3 11.69 32.24 -14.04
N ILE A 4 10.58 31.48 -14.00
CA ILE A 4 9.53 31.45 -15.03
C ILE A 4 8.31 32.27 -14.58
N LEU A 5 8.08 32.35 -13.27
CA LEU A 5 6.98 33.08 -12.62
C LEU A 5 7.58 33.98 -11.52
N PRO A 6 8.20 35.11 -11.90
CA PRO A 6 8.84 35.99 -10.94
C PRO A 6 7.80 36.61 -9.98
N PRO A 7 8.16 36.86 -8.71
CA PRO A 7 7.24 37.41 -7.70
C PRO A 7 6.63 38.77 -8.09
N GLU A 8 7.34 39.54 -8.91
CA GLU A 8 6.89 40.86 -9.40
C GLU A 8 5.73 40.78 -10.41
N SER A 9 5.43 39.59 -10.94
CA SER A 9 4.37 39.37 -11.94
C SER A 9 2.95 39.60 -11.41
N GLY A 10 2.76 39.70 -10.09
CA GLY A 10 1.45 39.89 -9.46
C GLY A 10 0.50 38.70 -9.61
N LEU A 11 1.03 37.54 -10.02
CA LEU A 11 0.25 36.33 -10.23
C LEU A 11 -0.07 35.62 -8.90
N ARG A 12 -1.33 35.22 -8.73
CA ARG A 12 -1.76 34.35 -7.65
C ARG A 12 -1.73 32.90 -8.11
N ILE A 13 -0.86 32.12 -7.50
CA ILE A 13 -0.66 30.71 -7.83
C ILE A 13 -1.49 29.85 -6.88
N ILE A 14 -2.21 28.89 -7.44
CA ILE A 14 -2.99 27.89 -6.71
C ILE A 14 -2.68 26.49 -7.26
N ALA A 15 -2.99 25.46 -6.48
CA ALA A 15 -2.81 24.07 -6.88
C ALA A 15 -4.00 23.21 -6.45
N GLU A 16 -4.32 22.20 -7.25
CA GLU A 16 -5.41 21.24 -7.02
C GLU A 16 -4.86 19.95 -6.41
N THR A 17 -4.26 20.07 -5.22
CA THR A 17 -3.54 18.96 -4.59
C THR A 17 -4.48 17.98 -3.89
N GLY A 18 -5.03 17.00 -4.61
CA GLY A 18 -5.89 15.97 -4.02
C GLY A 18 -5.11 14.97 -3.15
N ARG A 19 -4.33 14.09 -3.79
CA ARG A 19 -3.60 12.98 -3.15
C ARG A 19 -2.73 13.43 -1.97
N TYR A 20 -2.11 14.60 -2.07
CA TYR A 20 -1.27 15.16 -1.01
C TYR A 20 -2.00 15.29 0.33
N PHE A 21 -3.26 15.71 0.35
CA PHE A 21 -4.01 15.89 1.61
C PHE A 21 -4.57 14.58 2.18
N VAL A 22 -4.90 13.61 1.34
CA VAL A 22 -5.72 12.45 1.77
C VAL A 22 -4.95 11.14 1.82
N ALA A 23 -3.79 11.01 1.17
CA ALA A 23 -3.10 9.73 1.05
C ALA A 23 -2.71 9.10 2.39
N SER A 24 -2.27 9.91 3.37
CA SER A 24 -1.87 9.43 4.71
C SER A 24 -2.99 9.52 5.76
N ALA A 25 -4.15 10.08 5.40
CA ALA A 25 -5.25 10.27 6.34
C ALA A 25 -6.01 8.97 6.66
N PHE A 26 -5.83 7.94 5.83
CA PHE A 26 -6.53 6.66 5.93
C PHE A 26 -5.54 5.49 6.02
N ALA A 27 -5.88 4.50 6.84
CA ALA A 27 -5.22 3.20 6.89
C ALA A 27 -6.27 2.11 6.61
N LEU A 28 -5.94 1.18 5.74
CA LEU A 28 -6.80 0.04 5.42
C LEU A 28 -6.52 -1.11 6.39
N CYS A 29 -7.56 -1.63 7.03
CA CYS A 29 -7.50 -2.87 7.80
C CYS A 29 -8.28 -3.96 7.06
N ALA A 30 -7.59 -5.03 6.68
CA ALA A 30 -8.18 -6.20 6.05
C ALA A 30 -7.98 -7.43 6.94
N ASN A 31 -8.94 -8.36 6.90
CA ASN A 31 -8.86 -9.59 7.68
C ASN A 31 -8.35 -10.75 6.82
N VAL A 32 -7.49 -11.57 7.40
CA VAL A 32 -7.08 -12.84 6.79
C VAL A 32 -8.22 -13.85 6.93
N ILE A 33 -8.80 -14.26 5.80
CA ILE A 33 -9.94 -15.19 5.75
C ILE A 33 -9.52 -16.62 5.48
N ALA A 34 -8.34 -16.83 4.90
CA ALA A 34 -7.76 -18.15 4.70
C ALA A 34 -6.23 -18.06 4.69
N ASN A 35 -5.58 -19.16 5.09
CA ASN A 35 -4.14 -19.34 4.98
C ASN A 35 -3.85 -20.70 4.35
N ARG A 36 -2.87 -20.73 3.45
CA ARG A 36 -2.41 -21.94 2.79
C ARG A 36 -0.89 -22.00 2.80
N GLU A 37 -0.35 -23.07 3.37
CA GLU A 37 1.06 -23.39 3.27
C GLU A 37 1.36 -23.95 1.86
N SER A 38 2.42 -23.44 1.25
CA SER A 38 2.96 -23.86 -0.05
C SER A 38 4.47 -23.94 0.03
N GLU A 39 5.10 -24.58 -0.93
CA GLU A 39 6.55 -24.56 -1.11
C GLU A 39 6.90 -23.62 -2.28
N SER A 40 8.03 -22.93 -2.17
CA SER A 40 8.63 -22.15 -3.26
C SER A 40 9.23 -23.09 -4.32
N GLU A 41 9.59 -22.56 -5.49
CA GLU A 41 10.33 -23.34 -6.50
C GLU A 41 11.70 -23.85 -5.98
N GLU A 42 12.23 -23.21 -4.93
CA GLU A 42 13.47 -23.56 -4.25
C GLU A 42 13.25 -24.53 -3.07
N GLY A 43 11.99 -24.91 -2.78
CA GLY A 43 11.61 -25.82 -1.70
C GLY A 43 11.44 -25.14 -0.33
N ASP A 44 11.51 -23.81 -0.26
CA ASP A 44 11.29 -23.07 0.98
C ASP A 44 9.80 -22.94 1.29
N PRO A 45 9.36 -23.09 2.55
CA PRO A 45 7.96 -22.89 2.92
C PRO A 45 7.55 -21.41 2.70
N ILE A 46 6.48 -21.21 1.93
CA ILE A 46 5.81 -19.94 1.70
C ILE A 46 4.38 -20.03 2.22
N ASN A 47 3.97 -19.07 3.05
CA ASN A 47 2.58 -18.95 3.46
C ASN A 47 1.81 -18.03 2.51
N MET A 48 0.67 -18.48 2.00
CA MET A 48 -0.23 -17.67 1.19
C MET A 48 -1.45 -17.28 2.03
N SER A 49 -1.59 -15.98 2.29
CA SER A 49 -2.67 -15.42 3.09
C SER A 49 -3.69 -14.74 2.19
N TYR A 50 -4.96 -15.09 2.34
CA TYR A 50 -6.06 -14.52 1.58
C TYR A 50 -6.80 -13.48 2.42
N LEU A 51 -7.01 -12.30 1.87
CA LEU A 51 -7.72 -11.19 2.50
C LEU A 51 -9.18 -11.13 2.06
N ASN A 52 -10.00 -10.44 2.85
CA ASN A 52 -11.39 -10.13 2.51
C ASN A 52 -11.56 -8.94 1.57
N ASP A 53 -10.47 -8.30 1.14
CA ASP A 53 -10.43 -7.18 0.19
C ASP A 53 -9.24 -7.39 -0.76
N GLY A 54 -9.31 -6.84 -1.97
CA GLY A 54 -8.33 -7.13 -3.02
C GLY A 54 -8.28 -6.07 -4.12
N VAL A 55 -7.72 -6.43 -5.27
CA VAL A 55 -7.46 -5.51 -6.40
C VAL A 55 -8.73 -4.94 -7.06
N TYR A 56 -9.87 -5.61 -6.85
CA TYR A 56 -11.18 -5.11 -7.29
C TYR A 56 -11.87 -4.22 -6.24
N GLY A 57 -11.28 -4.07 -5.06
CA GLY A 57 -11.72 -3.20 -3.98
C GLY A 57 -10.68 -2.14 -3.66
N SER A 58 -10.24 -2.07 -2.40
CA SER A 58 -9.35 -0.98 -1.95
C SER A 58 -7.95 -1.04 -2.56
N PHE A 59 -7.49 -2.22 -3.00
CA PHE A 59 -6.17 -2.39 -3.64
C PHE A 59 -6.19 -2.17 -5.16
N ASN A 60 -7.25 -1.55 -5.69
CA ASN A 60 -7.32 -1.14 -7.09
C ASN A 60 -6.14 -0.23 -7.50
N CYS A 61 -5.62 0.55 -6.55
CA CYS A 61 -4.45 1.41 -6.74
C CYS A 61 -3.18 0.64 -7.17
N LEU A 62 -3.06 -0.67 -6.91
CA LEU A 62 -1.96 -1.48 -7.42
C LEU A 62 -1.98 -1.59 -8.95
N LEU A 63 -3.17 -1.68 -9.54
CA LEU A 63 -3.36 -1.84 -10.98
C LEU A 63 -3.34 -0.51 -11.73
N PHE A 64 -4.00 0.51 -11.18
CA PHE A 64 -4.25 1.78 -11.89
C PHE A 64 -3.30 2.90 -11.50
N ASP A 65 -2.86 2.94 -10.24
CA ASP A 65 -2.00 3.99 -9.71
C ASP A 65 -0.53 3.56 -9.55
N HIS A 66 -0.21 2.28 -9.83
CA HIS A 66 1.12 1.68 -9.57
C HIS A 66 1.58 1.93 -8.12
N ALA A 67 0.64 1.89 -7.18
CA ALA A 67 0.94 2.11 -5.79
C ALA A 67 1.79 0.95 -5.24
N GLU A 68 2.71 1.27 -4.34
CA GLU A 68 3.41 0.29 -3.52
C GLU A 68 2.69 0.23 -2.16
N VAL A 69 2.36 -0.98 -1.71
CA VAL A 69 1.67 -1.22 -0.43
C VAL A 69 2.53 -2.10 0.45
N GLU A 70 2.62 -1.73 1.73
CA GLU A 70 3.34 -2.49 2.75
C GLU A 70 2.33 -3.01 3.78
N PRO A 71 2.13 -4.34 3.88
CA PRO A 71 1.22 -4.90 4.87
C PRO A 71 1.88 -4.91 6.25
N ILE A 72 1.17 -4.38 7.25
CA ILE A 72 1.62 -4.36 8.65
C ILE A 72 0.63 -5.17 9.49
N PRO A 73 1.07 -6.21 10.21
CA PRO A 73 0.22 -6.91 11.17
C PRO A 73 -0.29 -5.93 12.25
N LEU A 74 -1.61 -5.90 12.47
CA LEU A 74 -2.21 -5.00 13.47
C LEU A 74 -1.78 -5.34 14.91
N VAL A 75 -1.51 -6.62 15.18
CA VAL A 75 -1.04 -7.10 16.47
C VAL A 75 0.42 -7.48 16.36
N ASP A 76 1.26 -6.82 17.15
CA ASP A 76 2.68 -7.13 17.23
C ASP A 76 2.90 -8.46 17.94
N GLN A 77 3.67 -9.35 17.33
CA GLN A 77 4.04 -10.64 17.89
C GLN A 77 5.56 -10.70 18.00
N HIS A 78 6.07 -10.17 19.12
CA HIS A 78 7.51 -10.00 19.39
C HIS A 78 8.32 -11.31 19.32
N ASP A 79 7.67 -12.47 19.44
CA ASP A 79 8.33 -13.79 19.51
C ASP A 79 8.08 -14.70 18.29
N ARG A 80 7.50 -14.19 17.20
CA ARG A 80 7.28 -15.03 16.00
C ARG A 80 8.41 -14.91 14.99
N GLN A 81 8.87 -16.07 14.52
CA GLN A 81 9.77 -16.16 13.39
C GLN A 81 9.09 -15.59 12.13
N LEU A 82 9.77 -14.66 11.47
CA LEU A 82 9.33 -14.13 10.18
C LEU A 82 9.40 -15.25 9.14
N MET A 83 8.33 -15.38 8.37
CA MET A 83 8.23 -16.34 7.27
C MET A 83 7.95 -15.60 5.96
N LYS A 84 8.44 -16.15 4.86
CA LYS A 84 8.11 -15.66 3.53
C LYS A 84 6.61 -15.86 3.30
N CYS A 85 5.92 -14.81 2.89
CA CYS A 85 4.49 -14.87 2.62
C CYS A 85 4.11 -14.13 1.34
N SER A 86 2.99 -14.55 0.76
CA SER A 86 2.30 -13.83 -0.32
C SER A 86 0.88 -13.52 0.14
N VAL A 87 0.41 -12.31 -0.17
CA VAL A 87 -0.91 -11.81 0.22
C VAL A 87 -1.78 -11.76 -1.03
N TRP A 88 -2.97 -12.34 -0.94
CA TRP A 88 -3.94 -12.53 -2.03
C TRP A 88 -5.28 -11.88 -1.69
#